data_AF-A0A2S3U5Y3-F1
#
_entry.id   AF-A0A2S3U5Y3-F1
#
_cell.length_a   1.000
_cell.length_b   1.000
_cell.length_c   1.000
_cell.angle_alpha   90.00
_cell.angle_beta   90.00
_cell.angle_gamma   90.00
#
_symmetry.space_group_name_H-M   'P 1'
#
loop_
_entity.id
_entity.type
_entity.pdbx_description
1 polymer ?
#
loop_
_entity_poly.entity_id
_entity_poly.type
_entity_poly.pdbx_seq_one_letter_code
_entity_poly.pdbx_strand_id
1 'polypeptide(L)'
;MPMRTLERNQHHWRAVAKQAADRDIWIIGERSYKAQDNGFRFFKYLREQHPEVEAYYVIRKDSIERKNVEPLGNVIDFGSAEHFEKVIQAKYICGTHHPDFLYPIRSKSYEQHIHAKRIFLQHGVFGTKNIAPFYGKSVVNGFYTDLFITSSQKEKQIAVSDLGYDDKEVAE
;
A
#
# COMPACT_ATOMS: atom_id res chain seq x y z
N MET A 1 12.75 19.68 19.56
CA MET A 1 13.03 19.74 18.11
C MET A 1 12.71 21.15 17.62
N PRO A 2 13.59 21.85 16.89
CA PRO A 2 13.35 23.25 16.55
C PRO A 2 12.31 23.34 15.41
N MET A 3 11.32 24.22 15.57
CA MET A 3 10.19 24.41 14.65
C MET A 3 10.60 24.69 13.18
N ARG A 4 11.78 25.29 12.96
CA ARG A 4 12.30 25.64 11.64
C ARG A 4 12.55 24.45 10.71
N THR A 5 12.84 23.27 11.25
CA THR A 5 13.09 22.07 10.43
C THR A 5 11.79 21.41 9.95
N LEU A 6 10.69 21.61 10.69
CA LEU A 6 9.37 21.04 10.36
C LEU A 6 8.69 21.80 9.21
N GLU A 7 8.76 23.14 9.22
CA GLU A 7 8.18 23.98 8.16
C GLU A 7 8.85 23.74 6.79
N ARG A 8 10.19 23.63 6.78
CA ARG A 8 10.95 23.37 5.54
C ARG A 8 10.57 22.03 4.89
N ASN A 9 10.31 21.00 5.69
CA ASN A 9 9.88 19.69 5.21
C ASN A 9 8.43 19.73 4.70
N GLN A 10 7.55 20.52 5.32
CA GLN A 10 6.15 20.65 4.89
C GLN A 10 6.04 21.32 3.50
N HIS A 11 6.80 22.39 3.26
CA HIS A 11 6.84 23.03 1.94
C HIS A 11 7.39 22.10 0.85
N HIS A 12 8.38 21.28 1.19
CA HIS A 12 8.93 20.28 0.28
C HIS A 12 7.89 19.22 -0.12
N TRP A 13 7.21 18.57 0.85
CA TRP A 13 6.24 17.52 0.53
C TRP A 13 5.01 18.03 -0.21
N ARG A 14 4.58 19.27 0.06
CA ARG A 14 3.54 19.93 -0.73
C ARG A 14 3.95 20.14 -2.20
N ALA A 15 5.20 20.54 -2.45
CA ALA A 15 5.72 20.67 -3.80
C ALA A 15 5.81 19.31 -4.51
N VAL A 16 6.28 18.27 -3.81
CA VAL A 16 6.35 16.89 -4.31
C VAL A 16 4.97 16.38 -4.71
N ALA A 17 3.95 16.55 -3.86
CA ALA A 17 2.58 16.16 -4.18
C ALA A 17 2.03 16.93 -5.40
N LYS A 18 2.30 18.24 -5.48
CA LYS A 18 1.85 19.08 -6.61
C LYS A 18 2.44 18.64 -7.95
N GLN A 19 3.65 18.10 -7.98
CA GLN A 19 4.28 17.58 -9.21
C GLN A 19 3.54 16.38 -9.82
N ALA A 20 2.66 15.72 -9.05
CA ALA A 20 1.90 14.58 -9.51
C ALA A 20 0.38 14.76 -9.36
N ALA A 21 -0.10 16.00 -9.25
CA ALA A 21 -1.52 16.29 -8.99
C ALA A 21 -2.48 15.69 -10.04
N ASP A 22 -2.04 15.60 -11.29
CA ASP A 22 -2.85 15.06 -12.41
C ASP A 22 -2.49 13.60 -12.76
N ARG A 23 -1.72 12.91 -11.89
CA ARG A 23 -1.25 11.55 -12.13
C ARG A 23 -1.91 10.55 -11.18
N ASP A 24 -2.31 9.42 -11.74
CA ASP A 24 -2.86 8.30 -10.97
C ASP A 24 -1.75 7.29 -10.69
N ILE A 25 -0.89 7.59 -9.70
CA ILE A 25 0.23 6.74 -9.31
C ILE A 25 -0.23 5.66 -8.33
N TRP A 26 0.17 4.41 -8.60
CA TRP A 26 -0.12 3.24 -7.78
C TRP A 26 1.18 2.70 -7.17
N ILE A 27 1.21 2.59 -5.85
CA ILE A 27 2.28 1.93 -5.10
C ILE A 27 1.78 0.57 -4.69
N ILE A 28 2.49 -0.48 -5.11
CA ILE A 28 2.10 -1.86 -4.88
C ILE A 28 3.23 -2.58 -4.16
N GLY A 29 2.88 -3.48 -3.26
CA GLY A 29 3.86 -4.37 -2.66
C GLY A 29 3.27 -5.33 -1.64
N GLU A 30 4.18 -6.00 -0.92
CA GLU A 30 3.84 -6.95 0.13
C GLU A 30 4.60 -6.55 1.40
N ARG A 31 5.40 -7.46 1.96
CA ARG A 31 6.50 -7.06 2.84
C ARG A 31 7.64 -6.54 1.97
N SER A 32 8.47 -5.65 2.51
CA SER A 32 9.57 -5.02 1.75
C SER A 32 10.59 -6.00 1.15
N TYR A 33 10.59 -7.27 1.57
CA TYR A 33 11.45 -8.32 1.03
C TYR A 33 10.69 -9.41 0.25
N LYS A 34 9.38 -9.22 -0.02
CA LYS A 34 8.49 -10.22 -0.63
C LYS A 34 7.89 -9.73 -1.95
N ALA A 35 7.74 -10.66 -2.90
CA ALA A 35 7.08 -10.48 -4.20
C ALA A 35 6.63 -11.83 -4.77
N GLN A 36 5.62 -12.44 -4.16
CA GLN A 36 5.15 -13.79 -4.52
C GLN A 36 3.64 -14.00 -4.38
N ASP A 37 2.92 -13.05 -3.81
CA ASP A 37 1.51 -13.13 -3.40
C ASP A 37 0.63 -12.21 -4.28
N ASN A 38 -0.58 -11.88 -3.82
CA ASN A 38 -1.55 -11.04 -4.52
C ASN A 38 -0.96 -9.69 -4.98
N GLY A 39 -0.05 -9.09 -4.20
CA GLY A 39 0.64 -7.85 -4.57
C GLY A 39 1.48 -8.02 -5.84
N PHE A 40 2.30 -9.08 -5.90
CA PHE A 40 3.02 -9.44 -7.12
C PHE A 40 2.08 -9.74 -8.30
N ARG A 41 1.03 -10.54 -8.09
CA ARG A 41 0.08 -10.90 -9.16
C ARG A 41 -0.63 -9.68 -9.74
N PHE A 42 -1.09 -8.79 -8.88
CA PHE A 42 -1.76 -7.56 -9.27
C PHE A 42 -0.81 -6.63 -10.03
N PHE A 43 0.40 -6.41 -9.51
CA PHE A 43 1.42 -5.61 -10.20
C PHE A 43 1.76 -6.19 -11.57
N LYS A 44 1.99 -7.50 -11.66
CA LYS A 44 2.28 -8.19 -12.93
C LYS A 44 1.15 -7.99 -13.93
N TYR A 45 -0.10 -8.18 -13.51
CA TYR A 45 -1.27 -7.95 -14.35
C TYR A 45 -1.31 -6.52 -14.90
N LEU A 46 -1.10 -5.50 -14.05
CA LEU A 46 -1.03 -4.12 -14.52
C LEU A 46 0.11 -3.89 -15.51
N ARG A 47 1.32 -4.37 -15.22
CA ARG A 47 2.48 -4.16 -16.10
C ARG A 47 2.33 -4.84 -17.47
N GLU A 48 1.66 -6.00 -17.52
CA GLU A 48 1.51 -6.78 -18.75
C GLU A 48 0.24 -6.42 -19.55
N GLN A 49 -0.86 -6.11 -18.88
CA GLN A 49 -2.18 -5.93 -19.51
C GLN A 49 -2.68 -4.48 -19.51
N HIS A 50 -2.19 -3.66 -18.57
CA HIS A 50 -2.59 -2.26 -18.39
C HIS A 50 -1.39 -1.31 -18.25
N PRO A 51 -0.46 -1.30 -19.23
CA PRO A 51 0.77 -0.50 -19.13
C PRO A 51 0.52 1.02 -19.06
N GLU A 52 -0.68 1.48 -19.40
CA GLU A 52 -1.15 2.85 -19.21
C GLU A 52 -1.27 3.25 -17.73
N VAL A 53 -1.42 2.28 -16.83
CA VAL A 53 -1.48 2.52 -15.39
C VAL A 53 -0.07 2.72 -14.85
N GLU A 54 0.16 3.87 -14.22
CA GLU A 54 1.44 4.21 -13.60
C GLU A 54 1.62 3.48 -12.25
N ALA A 55 1.94 2.18 -12.34
CA ALA A 55 2.15 1.31 -11.19
C ALA A 55 3.64 1.04 -10.92
N TYR A 56 4.01 1.10 -9.64
CA TYR A 56 5.34 0.78 -9.13
C TYR A 56 5.30 -0.30 -8.06
N TYR A 57 6.25 -1.22 -8.10
CA TYR A 57 6.45 -2.21 -7.06
C TYR A 57 7.56 -1.79 -6.11
N VAL A 58 7.27 -1.72 -4.81
CA VAL A 58 8.26 -1.38 -3.78
C VAL A 58 8.88 -2.65 -3.21
N ILE A 59 10.21 -2.77 -3.32
CA ILE A 59 10.95 -3.89 -2.73
C ILE A 59 12.38 -3.48 -2.37
N ARG A 60 12.94 -4.10 -1.33
CA ARG A 60 14.34 -3.95 -0.96
C ARG A 60 15.24 -4.45 -2.08
N LYS A 61 16.34 -3.72 -2.29
CA LYS A 61 17.36 -4.03 -3.30
C LYS A 61 18.01 -5.41 -3.09
N ASP A 62 18.15 -5.83 -1.83
CA ASP A 62 18.77 -7.09 -1.43
C ASP A 62 17.79 -8.26 -1.31
N SER A 63 16.52 -8.08 -1.69
CA SER A 63 15.56 -9.20 -1.69
C SER A 63 15.86 -10.20 -2.80
N ILE A 64 15.93 -11.48 -2.44
CA ILE A 64 16.02 -12.60 -3.40
C ILE A 64 14.80 -12.62 -4.33
N GLU A 65 13.63 -12.18 -3.85
CA GLU A 65 12.37 -12.17 -4.62
C GLU A 65 12.27 -10.98 -5.57
N ARG A 66 13.21 -10.01 -5.52
CA ARG A 66 13.29 -8.90 -6.47
C ARG A 66 13.32 -9.38 -7.92
N LYS A 67 13.97 -10.53 -8.18
CA LYS A 67 14.02 -11.18 -9.50
C LYS A 67 12.63 -11.44 -10.11
N ASN A 68 11.57 -11.49 -9.31
CA ASN A 68 10.21 -11.72 -9.79
C ASN A 68 9.59 -10.46 -10.41
N VAL A 69 9.99 -9.26 -9.92
CA VAL A 69 9.39 -7.98 -10.33
C VAL A 69 10.32 -7.14 -11.20
N GLU A 70 11.63 -7.33 -11.09
CA GLU A 70 12.63 -6.58 -11.87
C GLU A 70 12.43 -6.68 -13.40
N PRO A 71 12.08 -7.84 -13.98
CA PRO A 71 11.77 -7.95 -15.41
C PRO A 71 10.53 -7.16 -15.87
N LEU A 72 9.65 -6.76 -14.95
CA LEU A 72 8.40 -6.03 -15.25
C LEU A 72 8.60 -4.50 -15.31
N GLY A 73 9.79 -4.02 -14.94
CA GLY A 73 10.10 -2.59 -14.82
C GLY A 73 9.38 -1.93 -13.62
N ASN A 74 9.50 -0.61 -13.48
CA ASN A 74 8.87 0.18 -12.43
C ASN A 74 9.05 -0.37 -11.01
N VAL A 75 10.27 -0.77 -10.67
CA VAL A 75 10.62 -1.24 -9.32
C VAL A 75 11.31 -0.13 -8.55
N ILE A 76 10.75 0.22 -7.38
CA ILE A 76 11.29 1.22 -6.48
C ILE A 76 12.03 0.53 -5.33
N ASP A 77 13.26 0.97 -5.09
CA ASP A 77 14.05 0.51 -3.95
C ASP A 77 13.44 1.00 -2.63
N PHE A 78 13.07 0.06 -1.77
CA PHE A 78 12.51 0.37 -0.46
C PHE A 78 13.44 1.27 0.36
N GLY A 79 12.95 2.46 0.69
CA GLY A 79 13.66 3.45 1.52
C GLY A 79 14.53 4.43 0.72
N SER A 80 14.56 4.31 -0.61
CA SER A 80 15.22 5.29 -1.49
C SER A 80 14.51 6.64 -1.49
N ALA A 81 15.19 7.70 -1.93
CA ALA A 81 14.56 9.03 -2.08
C ALA A 81 13.33 8.98 -3.01
N GLU A 82 13.40 8.21 -4.10
CA GLU A 82 12.27 7.96 -4.99
C GLU A 82 11.08 7.33 -4.25
N HIS A 83 11.35 6.40 -3.32
CA HIS A 83 10.29 5.80 -2.50
C HIS A 83 9.54 6.83 -1.64
N PHE A 84 10.27 7.78 -1.04
CA PHE A 84 9.66 8.88 -0.30
C PHE A 84 8.80 9.77 -1.21
N GLU A 85 9.30 10.14 -2.37
CA GLU A 85 8.54 11.01 -3.28
C GLU A 85 7.29 10.30 -3.82
N LYS A 86 7.44 9.06 -4.30
CA LYS A 86 6.38 8.31 -4.95
C LYS A 86 5.24 7.93 -4.02
N VAL A 87 5.51 7.66 -2.74
CA VAL A 87 4.45 7.43 -1.74
C VAL A 87 3.65 8.70 -1.46
N ILE A 88 4.28 9.88 -1.45
CA ILE A 88 3.58 11.17 -1.30
C ILE A 88 2.74 11.50 -2.55
N GLN A 89 3.23 11.13 -3.72
CA GLN A 89 2.54 11.31 -5.00
C GLN A 89 1.45 10.26 -5.26
N ALA A 90 1.40 9.18 -4.48
CA ALA A 90 0.52 8.05 -4.73
C ALA A 90 -0.95 8.44 -4.57
N LYS A 91 -1.78 7.99 -5.51
CA LYS A 91 -3.24 7.99 -5.38
C LYS A 91 -3.72 6.73 -4.68
N TYR A 92 -3.02 5.61 -4.90
CA TYR A 92 -3.33 4.32 -4.31
C TYR A 92 -2.08 3.64 -3.74
N ILE A 93 -2.22 3.05 -2.56
CA ILE A 93 -1.25 2.16 -1.94
C ILE A 93 -1.92 0.81 -1.74
N CYS A 94 -1.50 -0.19 -2.51
CA CYS A 94 -2.09 -1.52 -2.55
C CYS A 94 -1.13 -2.54 -1.95
N GLY A 95 -1.52 -3.16 -0.84
CA GLY A 95 -0.66 -4.08 -0.10
C GLY A 95 -1.40 -5.33 0.34
N THR A 96 -0.69 -6.46 0.42
CA THR A 96 -1.24 -7.71 0.97
C THR A 96 -1.16 -7.79 2.49
N HIS A 97 -0.46 -6.84 3.11
CA HIS A 97 -0.25 -6.70 4.55
C HIS A 97 -0.76 -5.34 5.00
N HIS A 98 -0.38 -4.87 6.20
CA HIS A 98 -0.67 -3.51 6.61
C HIS A 98 -0.12 -2.51 5.58
N PRO A 99 -0.90 -1.52 5.13
CA PRO A 99 -0.45 -0.54 4.14
C PRO A 99 0.82 0.22 4.55
N ASP A 100 1.04 0.42 5.86
CA ASP A 100 2.24 1.07 6.42
C ASP A 100 3.54 0.26 6.22
N PHE A 101 3.45 -0.99 5.76
CA PHE A 101 4.62 -1.78 5.35
C PHE A 101 5.21 -1.28 4.03
N LEU A 102 4.43 -0.54 3.24
CA LEU A 102 4.86 0.08 2.00
C LEU A 102 5.30 1.53 2.19
N TYR A 103 5.34 2.04 3.42
CA TYR A 103 5.93 3.35 3.67
C TYR A 103 7.45 3.24 3.83
N PRO A 104 8.23 4.22 3.35
CA PRO A 104 9.68 4.23 3.58
C PRO A 104 10.03 4.38 5.06
N ILE A 105 9.16 5.02 5.84
CA ILE A 105 9.31 5.24 7.28
C ILE A 105 7.94 5.38 7.94
N ARG A 106 7.84 4.96 9.20
CA ARG A 106 6.63 5.12 10.04
C ARG A 106 6.76 6.28 11.01
N SER A 107 6.84 7.49 10.44
CA SER A 107 6.92 8.73 11.22
C SER A 107 5.68 9.57 10.96
N LYS A 108 5.01 10.02 12.02
CA LYS A 108 3.86 10.93 11.92
C LYS A 108 4.16 12.19 11.08
N SER A 109 5.39 12.69 11.16
CA SER A 109 5.82 13.88 10.39
C SER A 109 5.82 13.65 8.88
N TYR A 110 6.00 12.41 8.44
CA TYR A 110 5.95 12.00 7.04
C TYR A 110 4.54 11.53 6.65
N GLU A 111 3.95 10.62 7.45
CA GLU A 111 2.64 10.00 7.18
C GLU A 111 1.50 11.01 7.01
N GLN A 112 1.54 12.15 7.71
CA GLN A 112 0.54 13.22 7.56
C GLN A 112 0.44 13.80 6.15
N HIS A 113 1.44 13.55 5.29
CA HIS A 113 1.47 14.00 3.91
C HIS A 113 1.02 12.90 2.91
N ILE A 114 0.72 11.69 3.41
CA ILE A 114 0.24 10.58 2.58
C ILE A 114 -1.28 10.66 2.48
N HIS A 115 -1.78 10.98 1.29
CA HIS A 115 -3.21 11.12 0.99
C HIS A 115 -3.78 10.00 0.13
N ALA A 116 -2.96 8.99 -0.17
CA ALA A 116 -3.37 7.84 -0.97
C ALA A 116 -4.49 7.03 -0.30
N LYS A 117 -5.37 6.47 -1.12
CA LYS A 117 -6.29 5.41 -0.69
C LYS A 117 -5.51 4.12 -0.44
N ARG A 118 -5.77 3.47 0.69
CA ARG A 118 -5.08 2.27 1.16
C ARG A 118 -5.92 1.03 0.88
N ILE A 119 -5.48 0.23 -0.08
CA ILE A 119 -6.19 -0.97 -0.53
C ILE A 119 -5.50 -2.20 0.04
N PHE A 120 -6.24 -2.98 0.83
CA PHE A 120 -5.77 -4.24 1.35
C PHE A 120 -6.16 -5.37 0.37
N LEU A 121 -5.15 -5.92 -0.30
CA LEU A 121 -5.28 -6.99 -1.30
C LEU A 121 -5.39 -8.39 -0.67
N GLN A 122 -5.32 -8.48 0.66
CA GLN A 122 -5.27 -9.73 1.41
C GLN A 122 -4.05 -10.61 1.05
N HIS A 123 -3.75 -11.56 1.92
CA HIS A 123 -2.89 -12.71 1.63
C HIS A 123 -3.58 -13.96 2.18
N GLY A 124 -4.00 -14.84 1.28
CA GLY A 124 -4.65 -16.12 1.60
C GLY A 124 -6.06 -16.03 2.16
N VAL A 125 -6.80 -17.14 2.01
CA VAL A 125 -8.18 -17.31 2.50
C VAL A 125 -8.21 -17.29 4.05
N PHE A 126 -9.18 -16.56 4.62
CA PHE A 126 -9.37 -16.37 6.06
C PHE A 126 -10.70 -16.90 6.60
N GLY A 127 -11.61 -17.41 5.77
CA GLY A 127 -12.95 -17.85 6.21
C GLY A 127 -13.00 -18.94 7.30
N THR A 128 -11.85 -19.53 7.69
CA THR A 128 -11.71 -20.52 8.77
C THR A 128 -10.75 -20.09 9.88
N LYS A 129 -10.29 -18.84 9.88
CA LYS A 129 -9.28 -18.31 10.80
C LYS A 129 -9.85 -17.15 11.60
N ASN A 130 -9.48 -17.05 12.87
CA ASN A 130 -9.75 -15.84 13.64
C ASN A 130 -8.72 -14.75 13.28
N ILE A 131 -9.09 -13.88 12.35
CA ILE A 131 -8.22 -12.78 11.88
C ILE A 131 -8.55 -11.42 12.48
N ALA A 132 -9.58 -11.33 13.33
CA ALA A 132 -9.94 -10.09 14.03
C ALA A 132 -8.76 -9.46 14.82
N PRO A 133 -7.86 -10.21 15.48
CA PRO A 133 -6.70 -9.64 16.15
C PRO A 133 -5.67 -8.99 15.22
N PHE A 134 -5.75 -9.24 13.90
CA PHE A 134 -4.80 -8.73 12.91
C PHE A 134 -5.41 -7.66 12.00
N TYR A 135 -6.71 -7.76 11.68
CA TYR A 135 -7.37 -6.91 10.69
C TYR A 135 -8.69 -6.29 11.15
N GLY A 136 -9.11 -6.49 12.40
CA GLY A 136 -10.35 -5.90 12.91
C GLY A 136 -10.26 -4.37 13.01
N LYS A 137 -11.21 -3.65 12.38
CA LYS A 137 -11.19 -2.19 12.21
C LYS A 137 -11.11 -1.42 13.53
N SER A 138 -11.82 -1.88 14.55
CA SER A 138 -11.82 -1.29 15.89
C SER A 138 -10.93 -2.04 16.90
N VAL A 139 -10.33 -3.16 16.48
CA VAL A 139 -9.51 -4.03 17.33
C VAL A 139 -8.03 -3.70 17.19
N VAL A 140 -7.58 -3.38 15.98
CA VAL A 140 -6.16 -3.25 15.66
C VAL A 140 -5.77 -1.79 15.46
N ASN A 141 -5.09 -1.24 16.46
CA ASN A 141 -4.47 0.07 16.32
C ASN A 141 -3.29 -0.03 15.34
N GLY A 142 -3.38 0.63 14.18
CA GLY A 142 -2.34 0.61 13.16
C GLY A 142 -2.68 -0.20 11.89
N PHE A 143 -3.86 -0.83 11.81
CA PHE A 143 -4.37 -1.32 10.53
C PHE A 143 -5.40 -0.35 9.98
N TYR A 144 -4.97 0.51 9.04
CA TYR A 144 -5.84 1.48 8.39
C TYR A 144 -5.94 1.16 6.90
N THR A 145 -7.11 0.72 6.47
CA THR A 145 -7.41 0.45 5.06
C THR A 145 -8.73 1.13 4.68
N ASP A 146 -8.76 1.69 3.47
CA ASP A 146 -9.95 2.34 2.89
C ASP A 146 -10.78 1.33 2.07
N LEU A 147 -10.17 0.24 1.60
CA LEU A 147 -10.84 -0.83 0.86
C LEU A 147 -10.18 -2.19 1.16
N PHE A 148 -10.99 -3.14 1.62
CA PHE A 148 -10.62 -4.52 1.88
C PHE A 148 -11.09 -5.39 0.70
N ILE A 149 -10.15 -6.00 -0.02
CA ILE A 149 -10.46 -6.97 -1.08
C ILE A 149 -10.56 -8.37 -0.47
N THR A 150 -11.63 -9.08 -0.79
CA THR A 150 -11.92 -10.44 -0.31
C THR A 150 -11.99 -11.42 -1.47
N SER A 151 -11.79 -12.73 -1.20
CA SER A 151 -11.79 -13.74 -2.28
C SER A 151 -13.17 -14.31 -2.60
N SER A 152 -14.19 -13.96 -1.81
CA SER A 152 -15.56 -14.42 -2.01
C SER A 152 -16.58 -13.56 -1.26
N GLN A 153 -17.84 -13.61 -1.68
CA GLN A 153 -18.96 -12.97 -0.98
C GLN A 153 -19.07 -13.44 0.49
N LYS A 154 -18.69 -14.69 0.77
CA LYS A 154 -18.65 -15.23 2.14
C LYS A 154 -17.58 -14.55 2.99
N GLU A 155 -16.39 -14.33 2.43
CA GLU A 155 -15.33 -13.58 3.11
C GLU A 155 -15.70 -12.11 3.28
N LYS A 156 -16.36 -11.50 2.28
CA LYS A 156 -16.93 -10.15 2.42
C LYS A 156 -17.89 -10.06 3.62
N GLN A 157 -18.79 -11.03 3.77
CA GLN A 157 -19.70 -11.07 4.91
C GLN A 157 -18.96 -11.16 6.25
N ILE A 158 -17.93 -12.00 6.35
CA ILE A 158 -17.10 -12.12 7.55
C ILE A 158 -16.37 -10.80 7.86
N ALA A 159 -15.85 -10.10 6.84
CA ALA A 159 -15.20 -8.81 7.03
C ALA A 159 -16.17 -7.76 7.60
N VAL A 160 -17.43 -7.76 7.14
CA VAL A 160 -18.46 -6.86 7.65
C VAL A 160 -18.90 -7.25 9.06
N SER A 161 -19.26 -8.52 9.29
CA SER A 161 -19.84 -8.97 10.57
C SER A 161 -18.82 -9.10 11.69
N ASP A 162 -17.64 -9.64 11.40
CA ASP A 162 -16.69 -10.09 12.41
C ASP A 162 -15.50 -9.12 12.56
N LEU A 163 -15.15 -8.39 11.50
CA LEU A 163 -14.03 -7.42 11.51
C LEU A 163 -14.49 -5.97 11.62
N GLY A 164 -15.79 -5.70 11.47
CA GLY A 164 -16.40 -4.39 11.69
C GLY A 164 -16.18 -3.38 10.57
N TYR A 165 -16.01 -3.84 9.33
CA TYR A 165 -16.00 -2.95 8.15
C TYR A 165 -17.41 -2.64 7.65
N ASP A 166 -17.60 -1.45 7.08
CA ASP A 166 -18.82 -1.14 6.34
C ASP A 166 -18.84 -1.90 5.02
N ASP A 167 -20.02 -2.25 4.49
CA ASP A 167 -20.15 -2.97 3.22
C ASP A 167 -19.44 -2.26 2.04
N LYS A 168 -19.46 -0.91 2.04
CA LYS A 168 -18.80 -0.06 1.04
C LYS A 168 -17.26 -0.08 1.13
N GLU A 169 -16.71 -0.53 2.25
CA GLU A 169 -15.27 -0.65 2.49
C GLU A 169 -14.76 -2.05 2.12
N VAL A 170 -15.63 -2.96 1.64
CA VAL A 170 -15.27 -4.33 1.29
C VAL A 170 -15.76 -4.70 -0.12
N ALA A 171 -14.84 -5.24 -0.93
CA ALA A 171 -15.13 -5.74 -2.27
C ALA A 171 -14.77 -7.23 -2.42
N GLU A 172 -15.43 -7.89 -3.37
CA GLU A 172 -15.14 -9.25 -3.86
C GLU A 172 -14.56 -9.17 -5.27
#